data_AF-A0A832MKG4-F1
#
_entry.id   AF-A0A832MKG4-F1
#
_cell.length_a   1.000
_cell.length_b   1.000
_cell.length_c   1.000
_cell.angle_alpha   90.00
_cell.angle_beta   90.00
_cell.angle_gamma   90.00
#
_symmetry.space_group_name_H-M   'P 1'
#
loop_
_entity.id
_entity.type
_entity.pdbx_description
1 polymer ?
#
loop_
_entity_poly.entity_id
_entity_poly.type
_entity_poly.pdbx_seq_one_letter_code
_entity_poly.pdbx_strand_id
1 'polypeptide(L)'
;MTPDPPPVLTPAGARLLRRRLLGWYARHARAMPWRATRDPYRVWVSEVMLQQTQVATATPYWHRFVERFPTLEALARAPLERVLEAWAGLGYYRRARHLHEAARAVVRDRGGRVPNDPAAFGALPGVGRYTVGAVLSIAFDRPLAALDGNVARVLARLAARPWSPRDPAGARALWALATSLVPMRRPGDWNQAVMELGATVCTPRAPRCGACPAAPLCRARTLGRPEDYPPAARRRAARRVRRAVALVGHGGRWLVVRREGALLGGLWEPPGVDLPDGAAARPALARALAAAGVRARLAPAGVARHVMTHRVIEAELWLGVPRGAPRARAGARWVDPAAPGVGLSAFARRALAAVRPSVRAAAGAARAARPGARARR
;
A
#
# COMPACT_ATOMS: atom_id res chain seq x y z
N MET A 1 -13.70 0.50 -42.79
CA MET A 1 -12.45 0.86 -42.08
C MET A 1 -12.52 2.34 -41.74
N THR A 2 -12.80 2.68 -40.48
CA THR A 2 -12.61 4.07 -40.03
C THR A 2 -11.11 4.38 -40.05
N PRO A 3 -10.65 5.49 -40.63
CA PRO A 3 -9.24 5.85 -40.63
C PRO A 3 -8.76 5.98 -39.17
N ASP A 4 -7.54 5.50 -38.91
CA ASP A 4 -6.94 5.65 -37.59
C ASP A 4 -6.90 7.13 -37.19
N PRO A 5 -7.24 7.46 -35.94
CA PRO A 5 -7.21 8.85 -35.50
C PRO A 5 -5.79 9.40 -35.66
N PRO A 6 -5.64 10.68 -36.08
CA PRO A 6 -4.33 11.28 -36.30
C PRO A 6 -3.50 11.20 -35.01
N PRO A 7 -2.17 10.99 -35.13
CA PRO A 7 -1.31 10.81 -33.99
C PRO A 7 -1.38 12.03 -33.05
N VAL A 8 -1.34 11.76 -31.75
CA VAL A 8 -1.43 12.82 -30.71
C VAL A 8 -0.30 13.84 -30.86
N LEU A 9 0.90 13.38 -31.24
CA LEU A 9 2.05 14.21 -31.56
C LEU A 9 2.65 13.77 -32.89
N THR A 10 3.15 14.73 -33.66
CA THR A 10 4.03 14.44 -34.80
C THR A 10 5.37 13.86 -34.31
N PRO A 11 6.15 13.19 -35.17
CA PRO A 11 7.49 12.72 -34.79
C PRO A 11 8.40 13.84 -34.27
N ALA A 12 8.33 15.03 -34.85
CA ALA A 12 9.05 16.21 -34.37
C ALA A 12 8.57 16.65 -32.99
N GLY A 13 7.25 16.67 -32.76
CA GLY A 13 6.65 16.96 -31.45
C GLY A 13 7.09 15.96 -30.37
N ALA A 14 7.12 14.67 -30.68
CA ALA A 14 7.59 13.63 -29.77
C ALA A 14 9.08 13.81 -29.41
N ARG A 15 9.94 14.12 -30.40
CA ARG A 15 11.36 14.44 -30.15
C ARG A 15 11.54 15.67 -29.26
N LEU A 16 10.77 16.73 -29.52
CA LEU A 16 10.79 17.95 -28.71
C LEU A 16 10.35 17.66 -27.26
N LEU A 17 9.26 16.89 -27.09
CA LEU A 17 8.77 16.49 -25.77
C LEU A 17 9.84 15.74 -24.98
N ARG A 18 10.44 14.70 -25.59
CA ARG A 18 11.53 13.91 -24.99
C ARG A 18 12.68 14.81 -24.51
N ARG A 19 13.17 15.71 -25.40
CA ARG A 19 14.27 16.62 -25.08
C ARG A 19 13.93 17.56 -23.91
N ARG A 20 12.79 18.24 -23.97
CA ARG A 20 12.39 19.21 -22.92
C ARG A 20 12.16 18.51 -21.58
N LEU A 21 11.50 17.35 -21.60
CA LEU A 21 11.16 16.64 -20.37
C LEU A 21 12.40 16.01 -19.70
N LEU A 22 13.29 15.38 -20.47
CA LEU A 22 14.54 14.84 -19.92
C LEU A 22 15.46 15.95 -19.39
N GLY A 23 15.55 17.08 -20.10
CA GLY A 23 16.31 18.24 -19.63
C GLY A 23 15.73 18.86 -18.36
N TRP A 24 14.40 18.95 -18.26
CA TRP A 24 13.72 19.37 -17.03
C TRP A 24 13.98 18.39 -15.88
N TYR A 25 13.83 17.08 -16.13
CA TYR A 25 14.00 16.04 -15.12
C TYR A 25 15.40 16.02 -14.54
N ALA A 26 16.43 16.18 -15.36
CA ALA A 26 17.81 16.27 -14.89
C ALA A 26 18.06 17.39 -13.85
N ARG A 27 17.26 18.47 -13.88
CA ARG A 27 17.39 19.61 -12.95
C ARG A 27 16.40 19.58 -11.77
N HIS A 28 15.28 18.85 -11.91
CA HIS A 28 14.15 18.95 -10.97
C HIS A 28 13.76 17.60 -10.33
N ALA A 29 14.43 16.50 -10.69
CA ALA A 29 14.17 15.20 -10.09
C ALA A 29 14.39 15.27 -8.57
N ARG A 30 13.36 14.93 -7.79
CA ARG A 30 13.53 14.76 -6.34
C ARG A 30 14.51 13.63 -6.07
N ALA A 31 15.40 13.84 -5.11
CA ALA A 31 16.24 12.79 -4.55
C ALA A 31 15.34 11.73 -3.90
N MET A 32 15.49 10.48 -4.34
CA MET A 32 14.83 9.32 -3.75
C MET A 32 15.84 8.18 -3.65
N PRO A 33 15.85 7.40 -2.56
CA PRO A 33 16.89 6.39 -2.34
C PRO A 33 17.00 5.37 -3.49
N TRP A 34 15.85 4.95 -4.04
CA TRP A 34 15.79 4.02 -5.16
C TRP A 34 16.17 4.63 -6.52
N ARG A 35 16.34 5.95 -6.62
CA ARG A 35 16.90 6.60 -7.83
C ARG A 35 18.43 6.57 -7.85
N ALA A 36 19.07 6.35 -6.71
CA ALA A 36 20.53 6.29 -6.59
C ALA A 36 21.10 4.89 -6.93
N THR A 37 20.26 3.95 -7.37
CA THR A 37 20.67 2.59 -7.71
C THR A 37 20.00 2.11 -9.00
N ARG A 38 20.67 1.22 -9.71
CA ARG A 38 20.11 0.46 -10.84
C ARG A 38 19.91 -1.02 -10.52
N ASP A 39 20.11 -1.42 -9.26
CA ASP A 39 19.88 -2.80 -8.82
C ASP A 39 18.41 -3.19 -9.06
N PRO A 40 18.14 -4.18 -9.93
CA PRO A 40 16.78 -4.61 -10.27
C PRO A 40 15.94 -5.00 -9.04
N TYR A 41 16.55 -5.61 -8.02
CA TYR A 41 15.85 -6.00 -6.80
C TYR A 41 15.38 -4.77 -6.03
N ARG A 42 16.29 -3.82 -5.77
CA ARG A 42 16.01 -2.60 -5.02
C ARG A 42 15.00 -1.69 -5.71
N VAL A 43 15.10 -1.57 -7.03
CA VAL A 43 14.13 -0.86 -7.88
C VAL A 43 12.77 -1.56 -7.84
N TRP A 44 12.74 -2.88 -7.98
CA TRP A 44 11.49 -3.62 -7.91
C TRP A 44 10.78 -3.48 -6.56
N VAL A 45 11.53 -3.52 -5.45
CA VAL A 45 10.98 -3.26 -4.10
C VAL A 45 10.36 -1.86 -4.03
N SER A 46 11.02 -0.81 -4.52
CA SER A 46 10.44 0.54 -4.51
C SER A 46 9.19 0.63 -5.37
N GLU A 47 9.19 0.04 -6.56
CA GLU A 47 8.03 0.06 -7.45
C GLU A 47 6.82 -0.64 -6.83
N VAL A 48 7.02 -1.76 -6.14
CA VAL A 48 5.94 -2.44 -5.40
C VAL A 48 5.46 -1.58 -4.22
N MET A 49 6.37 -0.95 -3.48
CA MET A 49 6.01 -0.09 -2.35
C MET A 49 5.25 1.17 -2.79
N LEU A 50 5.57 1.76 -3.94
CA LEU A 50 4.95 2.99 -4.45
C LEU A 50 3.57 2.77 -5.06
N GLN A 51 3.16 1.53 -5.30
CA GLN A 51 1.78 1.22 -5.71
C GLN A 51 0.78 1.73 -4.67
N GLN A 52 0.04 2.77 -5.02
CA GLN A 52 -0.97 3.41 -4.16
C GLN A 52 -0.40 3.89 -2.80
N THR A 53 0.88 4.23 -2.74
CA THR A 53 1.54 4.76 -1.54
C THR A 53 2.36 5.98 -1.91
N GLN A 54 2.32 7.02 -1.07
CA GLN A 54 3.09 8.24 -1.32
C GLN A 54 4.59 8.03 -1.06
N VAL A 55 5.43 8.74 -1.81
CA VAL A 55 6.91 8.70 -1.68
C VAL A 55 7.36 8.92 -0.24
N ALA A 56 6.85 9.95 0.43
CA ALA A 56 7.23 10.28 1.80
C ALA A 56 6.93 9.13 2.78
N THR A 57 5.83 8.41 2.56
CA THR A 57 5.47 7.23 3.35
C THR A 57 6.34 6.03 3.01
N ALA A 58 6.61 5.79 1.72
CA ALA A 58 7.37 4.61 1.27
C ALA A 58 8.87 4.69 1.62
N THR A 59 9.46 5.89 1.62
CA THR A 59 10.90 6.12 1.85
C THR A 59 11.46 5.44 3.09
N PRO A 60 10.95 5.68 4.32
CA PRO A 60 11.48 5.04 5.52
C PRO A 60 11.24 3.52 5.55
N TYR A 61 10.20 3.03 4.87
CA TYR A 61 9.97 1.59 4.76
C TYR A 61 10.94 0.92 3.81
N TRP A 62 11.24 1.55 2.67
CA TRP A 62 12.19 1.03 1.71
C TRP A 62 13.56 0.84 2.36
N HIS A 63 14.07 1.84 3.09
CA HIS A 63 15.35 1.75 3.81
C HIS A 63 15.39 0.53 4.73
N ARG A 64 14.46 0.43 5.69
CA ARG A 64 14.42 -0.69 6.63
C ARG A 64 14.21 -2.04 5.95
N PHE A 65 13.48 -2.07 4.84
CA PHE A 65 13.18 -3.31 4.13
C PHE A 65 14.41 -3.84 3.39
N VAL A 66 15.13 -2.97 2.65
CA VAL A 66 16.35 -3.38 1.94
C VAL A 66 17.55 -3.54 2.89
N GLU A 67 17.53 -2.93 4.06
CA GLU A 67 18.51 -3.22 5.12
C GLU A 67 18.27 -4.62 5.70
N ARG A 68 17.02 -4.96 6.02
CA ARG A 68 16.65 -6.27 6.57
C ARG A 68 16.75 -7.40 5.54
N PHE A 69 16.45 -7.11 4.29
CA PHE A 69 16.50 -8.05 3.17
C PHE A 69 17.41 -7.44 2.09
N PRO A 70 18.73 -7.55 2.22
CA PRO A 70 19.69 -6.86 1.34
C PRO A 70 19.70 -7.40 -0.09
N THR A 71 19.28 -8.64 -0.29
CA THR A 71 19.25 -9.31 -1.59
C THR A 71 17.91 -10.02 -1.83
N LEU A 72 17.66 -10.39 -3.09
CA LEU A 72 16.48 -11.16 -3.47
C LEU A 72 16.45 -12.53 -2.77
N GLU A 73 17.60 -13.18 -2.60
CA GLU A 73 17.76 -14.45 -1.89
C GLU A 73 17.48 -14.30 -0.40
N ALA A 74 17.93 -13.20 0.22
CA ALA A 74 17.62 -12.91 1.62
C ALA A 74 16.11 -12.73 1.82
N LEU A 75 15.44 -12.04 0.89
CA LEU A 75 13.98 -11.91 0.91
C LEU A 75 13.29 -13.26 0.72
N ALA A 76 13.73 -14.07 -0.25
CA ALA A 76 13.09 -15.35 -0.58
C ALA A 76 13.21 -16.40 0.53
N ARG A 77 14.35 -16.43 1.24
CA ARG A 77 14.59 -17.34 2.38
C ARG A 77 13.84 -16.93 3.64
N ALA A 78 13.41 -15.67 3.75
CA ALA A 78 12.74 -15.18 4.94
C ALA A 78 11.39 -15.91 5.15
N PRO A 79 10.99 -16.15 6.42
CA PRO A 79 9.61 -16.51 6.73
C PRO A 79 8.67 -15.38 6.30
N LEU A 80 7.49 -15.73 5.75
CA LEU A 80 6.51 -14.74 5.29
C LEU A 80 6.11 -13.77 6.42
N GLU A 81 6.04 -14.26 7.65
CA GLU A 81 5.79 -13.48 8.86
C GLU A 81 6.77 -12.30 8.98
N ARG A 82 8.07 -12.54 8.77
CA ARG A 82 9.11 -11.50 8.87
C ARG A 82 8.98 -10.46 7.77
N VAL A 83 8.57 -10.88 6.57
CA VAL A 83 8.30 -9.96 5.45
C VAL A 83 7.07 -9.09 5.74
N LEU A 84 5.98 -9.69 6.25
CA LEU A 84 4.77 -8.96 6.63
C LEU A 84 5.01 -7.99 7.79
N GLU A 85 5.86 -8.35 8.75
CA GLU A 85 6.33 -7.47 9.83
C GLU A 85 7.04 -6.23 9.26
N ALA A 86 7.97 -6.41 8.33
CA ALA A 86 8.68 -5.30 7.68
C ALA A 86 7.75 -4.40 6.85
N TRP A 87 6.69 -4.98 6.28
CA TRP A 87 5.67 -4.26 5.51
C TRP A 87 4.60 -3.58 6.37
N ALA A 88 4.57 -3.86 7.67
CA ALA A 88 3.44 -3.52 8.53
C ALA A 88 3.23 -2.00 8.63
N GLY A 89 2.08 -1.53 8.16
CA GLY A 89 1.70 -0.12 8.10
C GLY A 89 1.68 0.50 6.70
N LEU A 90 2.33 -0.11 5.69
CA LEU A 90 2.24 0.34 4.29
C LEU A 90 0.88 0.05 3.62
N GLY A 91 0.08 -0.85 4.19
CA GLY A 91 -1.18 -1.29 3.60
C GLY A 91 -0.99 -2.15 2.35
N TYR A 92 -2.11 -2.63 1.79
CA TYR A 92 -2.14 -3.51 0.60
C TYR A 92 -1.17 -4.70 0.69
N TYR A 93 -1.26 -5.48 1.77
CA TYR A 93 -0.35 -6.59 2.10
C TYR A 93 -0.30 -7.74 1.09
N ARG A 94 -1.20 -7.76 0.11
CA ARG A 94 -1.08 -8.66 -1.05
C ARG A 94 0.19 -8.36 -1.85
N ARG A 95 0.60 -7.10 -1.91
CA ARG A 95 1.86 -6.66 -2.56
C ARG A 95 3.08 -7.34 -1.96
N ALA A 96 3.19 -7.35 -0.63
CA ALA A 96 4.28 -8.00 0.09
C ALA A 96 4.32 -9.52 -0.15
N ARG A 97 3.15 -10.16 -0.17
CA ARG A 97 3.03 -11.60 -0.46
C ARG A 97 3.49 -11.94 -1.86
N HIS A 98 2.93 -11.25 -2.86
CA HIS A 98 3.29 -11.48 -4.25
C HIS A 98 4.77 -11.19 -4.49
N LEU A 99 5.33 -10.12 -3.91
CA LEU A 99 6.76 -9.84 -3.99
C LEU A 99 7.60 -10.97 -3.40
N HIS A 100 7.19 -11.53 -2.26
CA HIS A 100 7.89 -12.65 -1.62
C HIS A 100 7.75 -13.96 -2.42
N GLU A 101 6.55 -14.27 -2.91
CA GLU A 101 6.29 -15.41 -3.80
C GLU A 101 7.11 -15.31 -5.10
N ALA A 102 7.16 -14.11 -5.69
CA ALA A 102 7.94 -13.84 -6.88
C ALA A 102 9.45 -13.92 -6.62
N ALA A 103 9.94 -13.42 -5.47
CA ALA A 103 11.34 -13.59 -5.08
C ALA A 103 11.73 -15.06 -4.94
N ARG A 104 10.87 -15.88 -4.31
CA ARG A 104 11.06 -17.33 -4.22
C ARG A 104 11.07 -18.01 -5.59
N ALA A 105 10.17 -17.62 -6.48
CA ALA A 105 10.14 -18.15 -7.85
C ALA A 105 11.43 -17.80 -8.62
N VAL A 106 11.91 -16.56 -8.53
CA VAL A 106 13.15 -16.15 -9.20
C VAL A 106 14.37 -16.88 -8.62
N VAL A 107 14.43 -17.10 -7.31
CA VAL A 107 15.53 -17.85 -6.69
C VAL A 107 15.51 -19.31 -7.14
N ARG A 108 14.35 -19.96 -7.09
CA ARG A 108 14.18 -21.37 -7.48
C ARG A 108 14.46 -21.60 -8.96
N ASP A 109 13.89 -20.76 -9.84
CA ASP A 109 13.85 -21.03 -11.27
C ASP A 109 15.02 -20.37 -12.03
N ARG A 110 15.68 -19.38 -11.42
CA ARG A 110 16.67 -18.50 -12.11
C ARG A 110 17.87 -18.11 -11.26
N GLY A 111 18.11 -18.80 -10.15
CA GLY A 111 19.28 -18.59 -9.30
C GLY A 111 19.40 -17.17 -8.74
N GLY A 112 18.28 -16.50 -8.49
CA GLY A 112 18.24 -15.17 -7.88
C GLY A 112 18.36 -14.00 -8.86
N ARG A 113 18.55 -14.26 -10.16
CA ARG A 113 18.68 -13.21 -11.17
C ARG A 113 17.30 -12.73 -11.65
N VAL A 114 16.98 -11.45 -11.40
CA VAL A 114 15.75 -10.83 -11.92
C VAL A 114 15.73 -10.91 -13.45
N PRO A 115 14.66 -11.45 -14.07
CA PRO A 115 14.57 -11.56 -15.53
C PRO A 115 14.60 -10.20 -16.22
N ASN A 116 15.44 -10.05 -17.23
CA ASN A 116 15.42 -8.90 -18.15
C ASN A 116 14.38 -9.09 -19.27
N ASP A 117 13.91 -10.31 -19.52
CA ASP A 117 12.86 -10.55 -20.50
C ASP A 117 11.47 -10.09 -19.98
N PRO A 118 10.72 -9.25 -20.74
CA PRO A 118 9.42 -8.74 -20.30
C PRO A 118 8.37 -9.81 -20.07
N ALA A 119 8.35 -10.88 -20.87
CA ALA A 119 7.39 -11.97 -20.70
C ALA A 119 7.71 -12.77 -19.45
N ALA A 120 8.98 -13.15 -19.25
CA ALA A 120 9.45 -13.86 -18.06
C ALA A 120 9.24 -13.05 -16.77
N PHE A 121 9.54 -11.75 -16.78
CA PHE A 121 9.34 -10.90 -15.61
C PHE A 121 7.84 -10.68 -15.33
N GLY A 122 7.04 -10.45 -16.38
CA GLY A 122 5.59 -10.26 -16.28
C GLY A 122 4.80 -11.48 -15.83
N ALA A 123 5.37 -12.69 -15.98
CA ALA A 123 4.77 -13.93 -15.48
C ALA A 123 4.89 -14.09 -13.95
N LEU A 124 5.70 -13.27 -13.28
CA LEU A 124 5.92 -13.37 -11.84
C LEU A 124 4.70 -12.87 -11.03
N PRO A 125 4.41 -13.47 -9.86
CA PRO A 125 3.32 -13.04 -8.99
C PRO A 125 3.36 -11.53 -8.68
N GLY A 126 2.24 -10.85 -8.97
CA GLY A 126 2.08 -9.41 -8.71
C GLY A 126 2.87 -8.47 -9.63
N VAL A 127 3.54 -8.98 -10.66
CA VAL A 127 4.23 -8.16 -11.67
C VAL A 127 3.28 -7.84 -12.82
N GLY A 128 2.58 -6.71 -12.73
CA GLY A 128 1.73 -6.21 -13.79
C GLY A 128 2.49 -5.42 -14.86
N ARG A 129 1.80 -5.07 -15.96
CA ARG A 129 2.35 -4.32 -17.11
C ARG A 129 3.09 -3.03 -16.71
N TYR A 130 2.59 -2.29 -15.71
CA TYR A 130 3.28 -1.13 -15.14
C TYR A 130 4.65 -1.51 -14.57
N THR A 131 4.70 -2.51 -13.68
CA THR A 131 5.91 -2.95 -13.00
C THR A 131 6.94 -3.46 -14.00
N VAL A 132 6.51 -4.20 -15.03
CA VAL A 132 7.39 -4.61 -16.14
C VAL A 132 8.05 -3.40 -16.79
N GLY A 133 7.27 -2.41 -17.20
CA GLY A 133 7.78 -1.19 -17.81
C GLY A 133 8.72 -0.40 -16.89
N ALA A 134 8.31 -0.19 -15.63
CA ALA A 134 9.06 0.60 -14.67
C ALA A 134 10.40 -0.05 -14.33
N VAL A 135 10.39 -1.31 -13.86
CA VAL A 135 11.61 -2.00 -13.41
C VAL A 135 12.55 -2.24 -14.59
N LEU A 136 12.07 -2.76 -15.72
CA LEU A 136 12.96 -3.12 -16.83
C LEU A 136 13.51 -1.89 -17.56
N SER A 137 12.77 -0.78 -17.63
CA SER A 137 13.32 0.45 -18.20
C SER A 137 14.35 1.11 -17.29
N ILE A 138 14.18 1.05 -15.97
CA ILE A 138 15.09 1.67 -14.99
C ILE A 138 16.35 0.83 -14.80
N ALA A 139 16.20 -0.48 -14.59
CA ALA A 139 17.30 -1.36 -14.22
C ALA A 139 18.02 -1.97 -15.42
N PHE A 140 17.33 -2.16 -16.55
CA PHE A 140 17.87 -2.86 -17.73
C PHE A 140 17.79 -2.04 -19.03
N ASP A 141 17.43 -0.75 -18.97
CA ASP A 141 17.28 0.13 -20.14
C ASP A 141 16.36 -0.43 -21.25
N ARG A 142 15.37 -1.25 -20.88
CA ARG A 142 14.39 -1.75 -21.85
C ARG A 142 13.44 -0.61 -22.27
N PRO A 143 13.19 -0.38 -23.57
CA PRO A 143 12.34 0.69 -24.07
C PRO A 143 10.85 0.36 -23.90
N LEU A 144 10.42 0.17 -22.65
CA LEU A 144 9.07 -0.20 -22.28
C LEU A 144 8.40 0.95 -21.56
N ALA A 145 7.12 1.18 -21.84
CA ALA A 145 6.35 2.21 -21.16
C ALA A 145 5.98 1.79 -19.74
N ALA A 146 6.05 2.74 -18.80
CA ALA A 146 5.46 2.61 -17.47
C ALA A 146 4.29 3.58 -17.33
N LEU A 147 3.07 3.06 -17.21
CA LEU A 147 1.84 3.85 -17.11
C LEU A 147 1.19 3.72 -15.72
N ASP A 148 1.47 4.68 -14.84
CA ASP A 148 0.75 4.83 -13.57
C ASP A 148 -0.37 5.89 -13.68
N GLY A 149 -1.01 6.23 -12.56
CA GLY A 149 -2.04 7.29 -12.52
C GLY A 149 -1.50 8.70 -12.81
N ASN A 150 -0.20 8.95 -12.60
CA ASN A 150 0.43 10.22 -12.92
C ASN A 150 0.66 10.35 -14.43
N VAL A 151 1.26 9.34 -15.04
CA VAL A 151 1.51 9.26 -16.48
C VAL A 151 0.18 9.27 -17.24
N ALA A 152 -0.81 8.48 -16.81
CA ALA A 152 -2.14 8.47 -17.43
C ALA A 152 -2.77 9.88 -17.49
N ARG A 153 -2.66 10.65 -16.41
CA ARG A 153 -3.16 12.03 -16.35
C ARG A 153 -2.40 12.96 -17.28
N VAL A 154 -1.06 12.90 -17.28
CA VAL A 154 -0.22 13.70 -18.18
C VAL A 154 -0.57 13.42 -19.63
N LEU A 155 -0.70 12.14 -20.01
CA LEU A 155 -0.97 11.74 -21.39
C LEU A 155 -2.39 12.10 -21.83
N ALA A 156 -3.40 11.93 -20.97
CA ALA A 156 -4.78 12.36 -21.25
C ALA A 156 -4.84 13.88 -21.53
N ARG A 157 -4.13 14.69 -20.73
CA ARG A 157 -4.03 16.15 -20.91
C ARG A 157 -3.23 16.55 -22.14
N LEU A 158 -2.12 15.87 -22.40
CA LEU A 158 -1.32 16.09 -23.60
C LEU A 158 -2.18 15.90 -24.86
N ALA A 159 -3.01 14.86 -24.86
CA ALA A 159 -3.91 14.53 -25.97
C ALA A 159 -5.22 15.34 -26.00
N ALA A 160 -5.61 15.98 -24.89
CA ALA A 160 -6.97 16.50 -24.67
C ALA A 160 -8.06 15.46 -24.98
N ARG A 161 -7.83 14.23 -24.53
CA ARG A 161 -8.78 13.12 -24.73
C ARG A 161 -9.29 12.63 -23.38
N PRO A 162 -10.59 12.32 -23.25
CA PRO A 162 -11.19 11.88 -21.98
C PRO A 162 -10.82 10.42 -21.64
N TRP A 163 -9.60 10.00 -21.97
CA TRP A 163 -9.11 8.66 -21.70
C TRP A 163 -8.89 8.47 -20.21
N SER A 164 -9.50 7.43 -19.66
CA SER A 164 -9.33 7.03 -18.27
C SER A 164 -8.64 5.67 -18.21
N PRO A 165 -7.68 5.45 -17.30
CA PRO A 165 -7.10 4.13 -17.09
C PRO A 165 -8.10 3.13 -16.47
N ARG A 166 -9.30 3.59 -16.08
CA ARG A 166 -10.38 2.74 -15.54
C ARG A 166 -11.35 2.24 -16.61
N ASP A 167 -11.32 2.83 -17.81
CA ASP A 167 -12.09 2.39 -18.96
C ASP A 167 -11.19 1.55 -19.90
N PRO A 168 -11.62 0.39 -20.41
CA PRO A 168 -10.78 -0.44 -21.26
C PRO A 168 -10.26 0.25 -22.53
N ALA A 169 -11.11 1.05 -23.21
CA ALA A 169 -10.70 1.74 -24.43
C ALA A 169 -9.72 2.89 -24.12
N GLY A 170 -10.02 3.68 -23.09
CA GLY A 170 -9.12 4.71 -22.57
C GLY A 170 -7.77 4.16 -22.12
N ALA A 171 -7.77 3.03 -21.41
CA ALA A 171 -6.54 2.35 -20.98
C ALA A 171 -5.71 1.87 -22.18
N ARG A 172 -6.33 1.28 -23.20
CA ARG A 172 -5.64 0.87 -24.43
C ARG A 172 -5.00 2.07 -25.14
N ALA A 173 -5.74 3.16 -25.31
CA ALA A 173 -5.23 4.37 -25.96
C ALA A 173 -4.07 5.01 -25.19
N LEU A 174 -4.18 5.11 -23.86
CA LEU A 174 -3.10 5.63 -23.00
C LEU A 174 -1.84 4.76 -23.08
N TRP A 175 -1.99 3.43 -23.08
CA TRP A 175 -0.87 2.52 -23.24
C TRP A 175 -0.21 2.62 -24.62
N ALA A 176 -1.00 2.71 -25.69
CA ALA A 176 -0.48 2.90 -27.04
C ALA A 176 0.31 4.21 -27.16
N LEU A 177 -0.24 5.31 -26.64
CA LEU A 177 0.44 6.60 -26.62
C LEU A 177 1.72 6.53 -25.77
N ALA A 178 1.66 5.96 -24.57
CA ALA A 178 2.83 5.82 -23.70
C ALA A 178 3.96 5.06 -24.42
N THR A 179 3.64 3.90 -25.03
CA THR A 179 4.61 3.10 -25.80
C THR A 179 5.23 3.90 -26.94
N SER A 180 4.44 4.64 -27.71
CA SER A 180 4.96 5.45 -28.83
C SER A 180 5.94 6.55 -28.40
N LEU A 181 5.84 7.00 -27.14
CA LEU A 181 6.65 8.10 -26.63
C LEU A 181 7.94 7.66 -25.95
N VAL A 182 8.09 6.40 -25.55
CA VAL A 182 9.32 5.91 -24.93
C VAL A 182 10.50 6.01 -25.90
N PRO A 183 11.61 6.66 -25.54
CA PRO A 183 12.82 6.68 -26.36
C PRO A 183 13.61 5.37 -26.24
N MET A 184 14.37 5.02 -27.27
CA MET A 184 15.32 3.90 -27.22
C MET A 184 16.48 4.13 -26.24
N ARG A 185 16.87 5.40 -26.05
CA ARG A 185 17.94 5.79 -25.11
C ARG A 185 17.31 6.40 -23.86
N ARG A 186 17.80 6.00 -22.69
CA ARG A 186 17.34 6.46 -21.37
C ARG A 186 15.82 6.24 -21.14
N PRO A 187 15.25 5.06 -21.46
CA PRO A 187 13.82 4.82 -21.26
C PRO A 187 13.40 4.89 -19.79
N GLY A 188 14.28 4.48 -18.87
CA GLY A 188 14.06 4.59 -17.43
C GLY A 188 13.90 6.05 -16.99
N ASP A 189 14.82 6.93 -17.41
CA ASP A 189 14.73 8.37 -17.08
C ASP A 189 13.50 9.01 -17.72
N TRP A 190 13.14 8.60 -18.93
CA TRP A 190 11.90 9.07 -19.57
C TRP A 190 10.67 8.70 -18.74
N ASN A 191 10.50 7.43 -18.38
CA ASN A 191 9.37 6.98 -17.57
C ASN A 191 9.32 7.72 -16.23
N GLN A 192 10.47 7.83 -15.55
CA GLN A 192 10.57 8.57 -14.30
C GLN A 192 10.28 10.06 -14.46
N ALA A 193 10.68 10.68 -15.57
CA ALA A 193 10.41 12.08 -15.85
C ALA A 193 8.92 12.35 -16.06
N VAL A 194 8.20 11.48 -16.76
CA VAL A 194 6.75 11.62 -16.93
C VAL A 194 6.02 11.40 -15.60
N MET A 195 6.44 10.42 -14.80
CA MET A 195 5.91 10.21 -13.44
C MET A 195 6.17 11.43 -12.54
N GLU A 196 7.38 11.98 -12.56
CA GLU A 196 7.77 13.16 -11.78
C GLU A 196 6.98 14.40 -12.21
N LEU A 197 6.79 14.60 -13.52
CA LEU A 197 5.98 15.67 -14.07
C LEU A 197 4.55 15.59 -13.55
N GLY A 198 3.93 14.41 -13.61
CA GLY A 198 2.59 14.21 -13.07
C GLY A 198 2.52 14.43 -11.57
N ALA A 199 3.52 13.97 -10.81
CA ALA A 199 3.54 14.09 -9.37
C ALA A 199 3.73 15.53 -8.87
N THR A 200 4.50 16.36 -9.59
CA THR A 200 4.94 17.67 -9.08
C THR A 200 4.35 18.85 -9.83
N VAL A 201 4.15 18.77 -11.15
CA VAL A 201 3.75 19.92 -11.98
C VAL A 201 2.34 19.75 -12.52
N CYS A 202 2.07 18.63 -13.20
CA CYS A 202 0.80 18.29 -13.79
C CYS A 202 -0.10 17.60 -12.75
N THR A 203 -0.35 18.27 -11.62
CA THR A 203 -1.13 17.77 -10.49
C THR A 203 -2.62 17.61 -10.82
N PRO A 204 -3.38 16.77 -10.09
CA PRO A 204 -4.80 16.57 -10.36
C PRO A 204 -5.63 17.86 -10.39
N ARG A 205 -5.39 18.75 -9.43
CA ARG A 205 -6.00 20.09 -9.33
C ARG A 205 -4.92 21.16 -9.43
N ALA A 206 -5.27 22.31 -9.99
CA ALA A 206 -4.41 23.47 -10.18
C ALA A 206 -3.02 23.10 -10.78
N PRO A 207 -2.96 22.45 -11.96
CA PRO A 207 -1.69 22.10 -12.57
C PRO A 207 -0.87 23.35 -12.89
N ARG A 208 0.44 23.30 -12.63
CA ARG A 208 1.37 24.42 -12.83
C ARG A 208 1.79 24.53 -14.30
N CYS A 209 0.83 24.80 -15.18
CA CYS A 209 1.03 24.80 -16.63
C CYS A 209 2.11 25.76 -17.11
N GLY A 210 2.31 26.91 -16.45
CA GLY A 210 3.37 27.86 -16.78
C GLY A 210 4.79 27.31 -16.56
N ALA A 211 4.96 26.38 -15.61
CA ALA A 211 6.24 25.73 -15.32
C ALA A 211 6.40 24.37 -16.03
N CYS A 212 5.42 23.96 -16.86
CA CYS A 212 5.40 22.63 -17.45
C CYS A 212 6.28 22.55 -18.70
N PRO A 213 7.31 21.67 -18.76
CA PRO A 213 8.16 21.52 -19.94
C PRO A 213 7.40 21.03 -21.18
N ALA A 214 6.24 20.38 -20.99
CA ALA A 214 5.37 19.89 -22.06
C ALA A 214 4.29 20.92 -22.50
N ALA A 215 4.22 22.10 -21.86
CA ALA A 215 3.17 23.09 -22.13
C ALA A 215 3.02 23.47 -23.62
N PRO A 216 4.09 23.67 -24.42
CA PRO A 216 3.95 24.01 -25.84
C PRO A 216 3.26 22.94 -26.69
N LEU A 217 3.21 21.70 -26.18
CA LEU A 217 2.67 20.53 -26.89
C LEU A 217 1.35 20.03 -26.28
N CYS A 218 0.89 20.64 -25.19
CA CYS A 218 -0.25 20.16 -24.43
C CYS A 218 -1.57 20.73 -24.95
N ARG A 219 -2.36 19.87 -25.62
CA ARG A 219 -3.65 20.27 -26.18
C ARG A 219 -4.63 20.75 -25.10
N ALA A 220 -4.69 20.09 -23.94
CA ALA A 220 -5.62 20.52 -22.89
C ALA A 220 -5.25 21.88 -22.29
N ARG A 221 -3.96 22.25 -22.32
CA ARG A 221 -3.50 23.61 -21.97
C ARG A 221 -3.92 24.63 -23.02
N THR A 222 -3.76 24.30 -24.31
CA THR A 222 -4.24 25.16 -25.41
C THR A 222 -5.75 25.40 -25.33
N LEU A 223 -6.53 24.40 -24.92
CA LEU A 223 -7.98 24.53 -24.71
C LEU A 223 -8.37 25.24 -23.41
N GLY A 224 -7.41 25.59 -22.53
CA GLY A 224 -7.69 26.19 -21.23
C GLY A 224 -8.38 25.28 -20.21
N ARG A 225 -8.46 23.96 -20.49
CA ARG A 225 -9.26 23.01 -19.70
C ARG A 225 -8.48 21.75 -19.28
N PRO A 226 -7.28 21.87 -18.65
CA PRO A 226 -6.48 20.72 -18.27
C PRO A 226 -7.13 19.82 -17.21
N GLU A 227 -8.01 20.36 -16.37
CA GLU A 227 -8.64 19.59 -15.28
C GLU A 227 -9.77 18.66 -15.74
N ASP A 228 -10.28 18.85 -16.96
CA ASP A 228 -11.30 17.98 -17.57
C ASP A 228 -10.72 16.61 -17.97
N TYR A 229 -9.40 16.49 -18.00
CA TYR A 229 -8.69 15.30 -18.45
C TYR A 229 -7.75 14.75 -17.35
N PRO A 230 -7.88 13.46 -17.00
CA PRO A 230 -8.96 12.54 -17.35
C PRO A 230 -10.25 12.89 -16.59
N PRO A 231 -11.43 12.47 -17.08
CA PRO A 231 -12.69 12.74 -16.40
C PRO A 231 -12.70 12.14 -14.98
N ALA A 232 -13.31 12.88 -14.06
CA ALA A 232 -13.46 12.44 -12.67
C ALA A 232 -14.20 11.10 -12.64
N ALA A 233 -13.59 10.12 -11.99
CA ALA A 233 -14.19 8.80 -11.90
C ALA A 233 -15.31 8.78 -10.85
N ARG A 234 -16.47 8.22 -11.23
CA ARG A 234 -17.55 7.91 -10.28
C ARG A 234 -17.03 6.93 -9.23
N ARG A 235 -17.08 7.33 -7.95
CA ARG A 235 -16.69 6.45 -6.83
C ARG A 235 -17.89 5.60 -6.44
N ARG A 236 -17.76 4.27 -6.52
CA ARG A 236 -18.75 3.37 -5.91
C ARG A 236 -18.75 3.56 -4.40
N ALA A 237 -19.92 3.52 -3.78
CA ALA A 237 -20.04 3.56 -2.34
C ALA A 237 -19.27 2.38 -1.73
N ALA A 238 -18.46 2.67 -0.71
CA ALA A 238 -17.74 1.62 0.02
C ALA A 238 -18.74 0.81 0.86
N ARG A 239 -18.59 -0.52 0.87
CA ARG A 239 -19.44 -1.41 1.67
C ARG A 239 -19.21 -1.14 3.15
N ARG A 240 -20.27 -0.84 3.90
CA ARG A 240 -20.19 -0.74 5.36
C ARG A 240 -20.11 -2.14 5.97
N VAL A 241 -19.27 -2.30 6.99
CA VAL A 241 -19.09 -3.56 7.72
C VAL A 241 -19.11 -3.25 9.21
N ARG A 242 -20.10 -3.78 9.92
CA ARG A 242 -20.12 -3.76 11.38
C ARG A 242 -19.17 -4.83 11.91
N ARG A 243 -18.35 -4.48 12.90
CA ARG A 243 -17.40 -5.39 13.53
C ARG A 243 -17.42 -5.21 15.04
N ALA A 244 -17.29 -6.27 15.81
CA ALA A 244 -17.00 -6.17 17.23
C ALA A 244 -15.55 -6.57 17.51
N VAL A 245 -14.89 -5.87 18.43
CA VAL A 245 -13.46 -6.07 18.75
C VAL A 245 -13.26 -6.06 20.26
N ALA A 246 -12.67 -7.13 20.80
CA ALA A 246 -12.31 -7.26 22.20
C ALA A 246 -10.85 -6.83 22.43
N LEU A 247 -10.67 -5.79 23.25
CA LEU A 247 -9.39 -5.28 23.70
C LEU A 247 -9.12 -5.88 25.09
N VAL A 248 -8.42 -7.01 25.14
CA VAL A 248 -8.20 -7.73 26.40
C VAL A 248 -6.76 -7.51 26.88
N GLY A 249 -6.62 -6.94 28.08
CA GLY A 249 -5.34 -6.61 28.70
C GLY A 249 -4.98 -7.55 29.87
N HIS A 250 -3.70 -7.91 30.00
CA HIS A 250 -3.16 -8.67 31.13
C HIS A 250 -1.66 -8.41 31.30
N GLY A 251 -1.22 -8.05 32.52
CA GLY A 251 0.21 -7.85 32.82
C GLY A 251 0.90 -6.81 31.91
N GLY A 252 0.20 -5.73 31.54
CA GLY A 252 0.72 -4.71 30.61
C GLY A 252 0.74 -5.11 29.14
N ARG A 253 0.34 -6.35 28.81
CA ARG A 253 0.25 -6.87 27.44
C ARG A 253 -1.20 -6.99 26.98
N TRP A 254 -1.38 -7.14 25.68
CA TRP A 254 -2.69 -7.24 25.02
C TRP A 254 -2.81 -8.55 24.25
N LEU A 255 -3.98 -9.17 24.33
CA LEU A 255 -4.28 -10.36 23.54
C LEU A 255 -4.48 -9.97 22.08
N VAL A 256 -3.76 -10.64 21.20
CA VAL A 256 -3.94 -10.54 19.75
C VAL A 256 -4.06 -11.93 19.15
N VAL A 257 -4.83 -12.03 18.10
CA VAL A 257 -5.00 -13.23 17.26
C VAL A 257 -4.48 -12.96 15.87
N ARG A 258 -4.03 -14.02 15.21
CA ARG A 258 -3.62 -13.96 13.80
C ARG A 258 -4.87 -13.92 12.94
N ARG A 259 -4.99 -12.91 12.09
CA ARG A 259 -6.14 -12.78 11.18
C ARG A 259 -6.06 -13.82 10.07
N GLU A 260 -7.17 -14.48 9.80
CA GLU A 260 -7.31 -15.41 8.68
C GLU A 260 -7.94 -14.75 7.44
N GLY A 261 -7.81 -15.41 6.30
CA GLY A 261 -8.43 -14.99 5.04
C GLY A 261 -7.68 -13.91 4.26
N ALA A 262 -8.26 -13.49 3.14
CA ALA A 262 -7.61 -12.61 2.16
C ALA A 262 -7.41 -11.16 2.65
N LEU A 263 -8.29 -10.67 3.52
CA LEU A 263 -8.23 -9.30 4.03
C LEU A 263 -7.36 -9.26 5.28
N LEU A 264 -6.21 -8.59 5.19
CA LEU A 264 -5.27 -8.41 6.32
C LEU A 264 -4.80 -9.72 6.96
N GLY A 265 -4.94 -10.86 6.26
CA GLY A 265 -4.52 -12.17 6.77
C GLY A 265 -3.06 -12.16 7.23
N GLY A 266 -2.70 -13.06 8.13
CA GLY A 266 -1.34 -13.19 8.65
C GLY A 266 -0.87 -12.07 9.58
N LEU A 267 -1.57 -10.92 9.64
CA LEU A 267 -1.33 -9.86 10.61
C LEU A 267 -1.96 -10.19 11.96
N TRP A 268 -1.49 -9.50 12.98
CA TRP A 268 -2.01 -9.61 14.34
C TRP A 268 -3.01 -8.49 14.62
N GLU A 269 -4.12 -8.83 15.25
CA GLU A 269 -5.15 -7.89 15.68
C GLU A 269 -5.83 -8.36 16.97
N PRO A 270 -6.44 -7.46 17.76
CA PRO A 270 -7.28 -7.90 18.87
C PRO A 270 -8.41 -8.80 18.35
N PRO A 271 -8.84 -9.82 19.14
CA PRO A 271 -9.93 -10.70 18.77
C PRO A 271 -11.15 -9.92 18.30
N GLY A 272 -11.64 -10.21 17.11
CA GLY A 272 -12.78 -9.49 16.55
C GLY A 272 -13.52 -10.28 15.49
N VAL A 273 -14.80 -9.94 15.32
CA VAL A 273 -15.78 -10.66 14.50
C VAL A 273 -16.57 -9.65 13.68
N ASP A 274 -16.73 -9.92 12.38
CA ASP A 274 -17.69 -9.16 11.57
C ASP A 274 -19.10 -9.56 12.02
N LEU A 275 -19.97 -8.58 12.22
CA LEU A 275 -21.32 -8.78 12.72
C LEU A 275 -22.33 -8.66 11.58
N PRO A 276 -23.25 -9.63 11.42
CA PRO A 276 -24.47 -9.43 10.65
C PRO A 276 -25.31 -8.28 11.23
N ASP A 277 -26.22 -7.75 10.42
CA ASP A 277 -27.17 -6.74 10.87
C ASP A 277 -28.04 -7.28 12.01
N GLY A 278 -28.28 -6.46 13.03
CA GLY A 278 -29.01 -6.85 14.25
C GLY A 278 -28.27 -7.79 15.23
N ALA A 279 -27.13 -8.37 14.84
CA ALA A 279 -26.40 -9.30 15.72
C ALA A 279 -25.76 -8.60 16.94
N ALA A 280 -25.87 -9.23 18.11
CA ALA A 280 -25.26 -8.76 19.35
C ALA A 280 -23.75 -9.06 19.40
N ALA A 281 -22.94 -8.05 19.75
CA ALA A 281 -21.48 -8.15 19.81
C ALA A 281 -20.96 -9.10 20.89
N ARG A 282 -21.52 -9.04 22.10
CA ARG A 282 -20.95 -9.68 23.29
C ARG A 282 -20.89 -11.22 23.19
N PRO A 283 -21.93 -11.95 22.75
CA PRO A 283 -21.86 -13.41 22.57
C PRO A 283 -20.86 -13.81 21.49
N ALA A 284 -20.79 -13.05 20.40
CA ALA A 284 -19.87 -13.33 19.30
C ALA A 284 -18.40 -13.13 19.72
N LEU A 285 -18.11 -12.07 20.49
CA LEU A 285 -16.79 -11.85 21.08
C LEU A 285 -16.42 -12.93 22.10
N ALA A 286 -17.38 -13.39 22.93
CA ALA A 286 -17.12 -14.46 23.89
C ALA A 286 -16.67 -15.75 23.19
N ARG A 287 -17.30 -16.11 22.05
CA ARG A 287 -16.87 -17.26 21.22
C ARG A 287 -15.47 -17.05 20.64
N ALA A 288 -15.19 -15.88 20.07
CA ALA A 288 -13.86 -15.56 19.52
C ALA A 288 -12.75 -15.61 20.58
N LEU A 289 -13.02 -15.12 21.79
CA LEU A 289 -12.09 -15.20 22.91
C LEU A 289 -11.88 -16.64 23.38
N ALA A 290 -12.94 -17.44 23.46
CA ALA A 290 -12.86 -18.85 23.83
C ALA A 290 -12.00 -19.63 22.82
N ALA A 291 -12.13 -19.35 21.51
CA ALA A 291 -11.27 -19.92 20.48
C ALA A 291 -9.78 -19.55 20.68
N ALA A 292 -9.50 -18.32 21.14
CA ALA A 292 -8.17 -17.86 21.52
C ALA A 292 -7.67 -18.41 22.88
N GLY A 293 -8.47 -19.22 23.58
CA GLY A 293 -8.15 -19.79 24.89
C GLY A 293 -8.43 -18.88 26.09
N VAL A 294 -9.14 -17.77 25.88
CA VAL A 294 -9.36 -16.76 26.92
C VAL A 294 -10.84 -16.60 27.23
N ARG A 295 -11.18 -16.52 28.52
CA ARG A 295 -12.49 -16.06 28.99
C ARG A 295 -12.30 -14.69 29.64
N ALA A 296 -13.13 -13.71 29.29
CA ALA A 296 -13.02 -12.36 29.83
C ALA A 296 -14.39 -11.77 30.18
N ARG A 297 -14.43 -10.88 31.17
CA ARG A 297 -15.57 -9.98 31.39
C ARG A 297 -15.41 -8.81 30.41
N LEU A 298 -16.44 -8.55 29.60
CA LEU A 298 -16.43 -7.52 28.57
C LEU A 298 -17.34 -6.34 28.96
N ALA A 299 -16.86 -5.13 28.75
CA ALA A 299 -17.61 -3.88 28.88
C ALA A 299 -17.47 -3.04 27.59
N PRO A 300 -18.52 -2.35 27.12
CA PRO A 300 -18.42 -1.43 25.99
C PRO A 300 -17.35 -0.36 26.25
N ALA A 301 -16.55 -0.04 25.24
CA ALA A 301 -15.44 0.91 25.32
C ALA A 301 -15.48 1.99 24.22
N GLY A 302 -16.49 1.97 23.35
CA GLY A 302 -16.71 2.98 22.31
C GLY A 302 -16.73 2.39 20.90
N VAL A 303 -16.59 3.25 19.90
CA VAL A 303 -16.60 2.87 18.48
C VAL A 303 -15.36 3.42 17.76
N ALA A 304 -14.86 2.65 16.80
CA ALA A 304 -13.75 3.06 15.95
C ALA A 304 -14.11 2.87 14.47
N ARG A 305 -13.87 3.90 13.67
CA ARG A 305 -14.09 3.87 12.23
C ARG A 305 -12.77 3.63 11.48
N HIS A 306 -12.77 2.66 10.56
CA HIS A 306 -11.63 2.37 9.69
C HIS A 306 -12.05 2.35 8.23
N VAL A 307 -11.58 3.35 7.48
CA VAL A 307 -11.92 3.52 6.07
C VAL A 307 -10.85 2.86 5.21
N MET A 308 -11.30 2.01 4.28
CA MET A 308 -10.53 1.39 3.21
C MET A 308 -11.16 1.74 1.86
N THR A 309 -10.46 1.49 0.76
CA THR A 309 -10.89 1.83 -0.61
C THR A 309 -12.28 1.29 -0.97
N HIS A 310 -12.61 0.07 -0.53
CA HIS A 310 -13.88 -0.60 -0.88
C HIS A 310 -14.75 -0.93 0.35
N ARG A 311 -14.28 -0.61 1.56
CA ARG A 311 -14.96 -0.98 2.80
C ARG A 311 -14.80 0.11 3.85
N VAL A 312 -15.85 0.34 4.64
CA VAL A 312 -15.79 1.13 5.86
C VAL A 312 -16.13 0.20 7.00
N ILE A 313 -15.17 -0.05 7.89
CA ILE A 313 -15.39 -0.84 9.09
C ILE A 313 -15.81 0.10 10.20
N GLU A 314 -16.97 -0.18 10.79
CA GLU A 314 -17.47 0.44 12.01
C GLU A 314 -17.32 -0.60 13.12
N ALA A 315 -16.29 -0.41 13.95
CA ALA A 315 -15.90 -1.36 14.97
C ALA A 315 -16.42 -0.94 16.35
N GLU A 316 -17.28 -1.75 16.94
CA GLU A 316 -17.66 -1.69 18.36
C GLU A 316 -16.49 -2.23 19.19
N LEU A 317 -15.93 -1.39 20.05
CA LEU A 317 -14.82 -1.73 20.93
C LEU A 317 -15.33 -2.19 22.29
N TRP A 318 -14.77 -3.29 22.78
CA TRP A 318 -15.12 -3.87 24.08
C TRP A 318 -13.85 -4.08 24.90
N LEU A 319 -13.76 -3.46 26.07
CA LEU A 319 -12.65 -3.68 27.00
C LEU A 319 -12.88 -4.99 27.76
N GLY A 320 -11.86 -5.84 27.80
CA GLY A 320 -11.91 -7.14 28.45
C GLY A 320 -10.92 -7.31 29.58
N VAL A 321 -11.40 -7.85 30.71
CA VAL A 321 -10.57 -8.32 31.82
C VAL A 321 -10.63 -9.85 31.87
N PRO A 322 -9.51 -10.57 31.69
CA PRO A 322 -9.48 -12.03 31.76
C PRO A 322 -10.01 -12.59 33.08
N ARG A 323 -10.65 -13.75 33.03
CA ARG A 323 -11.01 -14.55 34.20
C ARG A 323 -9.92 -15.59 34.44
N GLY A 324 -9.29 -15.57 35.61
CA GLY A 324 -8.18 -16.47 35.96
C GLY A 324 -6.86 -16.07 35.30
N ALA A 325 -5.90 -17.01 35.27
CA ALA A 325 -4.60 -16.84 34.61
C ALA A 325 -4.73 -17.21 33.11
N PRO A 326 -4.79 -16.23 32.20
CA PRO A 326 -5.09 -16.53 30.81
C PRO A 326 -3.89 -17.17 30.10
N ARG A 327 -4.13 -18.28 29.40
CA ARG A 327 -3.17 -18.90 28.48
C ARG A 327 -3.68 -18.76 27.05
N ALA A 328 -2.87 -18.17 26.17
CA ALA A 328 -3.22 -18.05 24.76
C ALA A 328 -3.07 -19.41 24.07
N ARG A 329 -4.01 -19.75 23.18
CA ARG A 329 -3.92 -20.93 22.30
C ARG A 329 -3.09 -20.64 21.05
N ALA A 330 -2.80 -21.69 20.26
CA ALA A 330 -2.18 -21.54 18.94
C ALA A 330 -2.97 -20.52 18.09
N GLY A 331 -2.23 -19.61 17.42
CA GLY A 331 -2.83 -18.51 16.67
C GLY A 331 -3.19 -17.27 17.51
N ALA A 332 -2.98 -17.30 18.84
CA ALA A 332 -3.13 -16.16 19.74
C ALA A 332 -1.84 -15.90 20.53
N ARG A 333 -1.59 -14.65 20.93
CA ARG A 333 -0.47 -14.29 21.82
C ARG A 333 -0.71 -13.00 22.57
N TRP A 334 0.04 -12.81 23.66
CA TRP A 334 0.09 -11.57 24.42
C TRP A 334 1.24 -10.71 23.95
N VAL A 335 0.95 -9.48 23.51
CA VAL A 335 1.95 -8.55 22.96
C VAL A 335 1.95 -7.23 23.69
N ASP A 336 3.13 -6.63 23.82
CA ASP A 336 3.19 -5.18 24.00
C ASP A 336 3.04 -4.53 22.61
N PRO A 337 2.00 -3.72 22.36
CA PRO A 337 1.82 -3.05 21.08
C PRO A 337 2.91 -2.02 20.76
N ALA A 338 3.72 -1.60 21.73
CA ALA A 338 4.91 -0.79 21.49
C ALA A 338 6.14 -1.62 21.08
N ALA A 339 6.13 -2.94 21.30
CA ALA A 339 7.27 -3.78 20.94
C ALA A 339 7.45 -3.83 19.41
N PRO A 340 8.68 -3.67 18.91
CA PRO A 340 8.97 -3.83 17.49
C PRO A 340 8.72 -5.29 17.06
N GLY A 341 8.44 -5.50 15.78
CA GLY A 341 8.29 -6.84 15.21
C GLY A 341 6.93 -7.51 15.42
N VAL A 342 5.96 -6.85 16.07
CA VAL A 342 4.57 -7.33 16.03
C VAL A 342 3.91 -6.74 14.77
N GLY A 343 3.64 -7.59 13.77
CA GLY A 343 2.93 -7.24 12.53
C GLY A 343 1.47 -6.83 12.74
N LEU A 344 1.22 -5.79 13.54
CA LEU A 344 -0.11 -5.27 13.84
C LEU A 344 -0.70 -4.53 12.64
N SER A 345 -1.99 -4.74 12.39
CA SER A 345 -2.73 -3.92 11.44
C SER A 345 -2.79 -2.45 11.90
N ALA A 346 -2.96 -1.51 10.97
CA ALA A 346 -3.09 -0.09 11.32
C ALA A 346 -4.30 0.17 12.22
N PHE A 347 -5.39 -0.57 12.00
CA PHE A 347 -6.56 -0.57 12.88
C PHE A 347 -6.20 -1.04 14.30
N ALA A 348 -5.52 -2.18 14.43
CA ALA A 348 -5.13 -2.74 15.72
C ALA A 348 -4.28 -1.77 16.54
N ARG A 349 -3.28 -1.12 15.92
CA ARG A 349 -2.45 -0.13 16.60
C ARG A 349 -3.26 1.03 17.15
N ARG A 350 -4.18 1.59 16.36
CA ARG A 350 -5.04 2.71 16.80
C ARG A 350 -6.00 2.28 17.89
N ALA A 351 -6.64 1.11 17.75
CA ALA A 351 -7.57 0.60 18.75
C ALA A 351 -6.89 0.34 20.10
N LEU A 352 -5.69 -0.25 20.09
CA LEU A 352 -4.92 -0.50 21.32
C LEU A 352 -4.37 0.80 21.93
N ALA A 353 -3.95 1.77 21.12
CA ALA A 353 -3.50 3.07 21.61
C ALA A 353 -4.63 3.87 22.28
N ALA A 354 -5.86 3.80 21.75
CA ALA A 354 -7.01 4.52 22.29
C ALA A 354 -7.41 4.10 23.71
N VAL A 355 -7.04 2.88 24.14
CA VAL A 355 -7.49 2.28 25.42
C VAL A 355 -6.38 2.16 26.47
N ARG A 356 -5.13 2.48 26.09
CA ARG A 356 -4.00 2.62 27.04
C ARG A 356 -4.27 3.59 28.22
N PRO A 357 -5.00 4.71 28.05
CA PRO A 357 -5.35 5.58 29.18
C PRO A 357 -6.34 4.91 30.15
N SER A 358 -7.33 4.20 29.63
CA SER A 358 -8.50 3.70 30.38
C SER A 358 -8.20 2.45 31.23
N VAL A 359 -7.27 1.60 30.79
CA VAL A 359 -6.87 0.39 31.56
C VAL A 359 -5.97 0.73 32.74
N ARG A 360 -5.15 1.78 32.67
CA ARG A 360 -4.41 2.27 33.85
C ARG A 360 -5.38 2.78 34.92
N ALA A 361 -6.43 3.49 34.52
CA ALA A 361 -7.48 3.93 35.44
C ALA A 361 -8.25 2.75 36.06
N ALA A 362 -8.66 1.76 35.25
CA ALA A 362 -9.39 0.58 35.74
C ALA A 362 -8.52 -0.35 36.61
N ALA A 363 -7.24 -0.54 36.27
CA ALA A 363 -6.30 -1.33 37.07
C ALA A 363 -5.90 -0.60 38.37
N GLY A 364 -5.84 0.74 38.36
CA GLY A 364 -5.68 1.56 39.55
C GLY A 364 -6.89 1.46 40.49
N ALA A 365 -8.11 1.57 39.95
CA ALA A 365 -9.34 1.40 40.72
C ALA A 365 -9.49 -0.02 41.31
N ALA A 366 -9.12 -1.06 40.56
CA ALA A 366 -9.14 -2.44 41.06
C ALA A 366 -8.04 -2.72 42.12
N ARG A 367 -6.93 -1.97 42.12
CA ARG A 367 -5.92 -2.02 43.19
C ARG A 367 -6.37 -1.28 44.45
N ALA A 368 -7.06 -0.14 44.30
CA ALA A 368 -7.62 0.63 45.41
C ALA A 368 -8.80 -0.10 46.11
N ALA A 369 -9.49 -0.99 45.40
CA ALA A 369 -10.62 -1.77 45.93
C ALA A 369 -10.23 -3.09 46.63
N ARG A 370 -8.93 -3.36 46.86
CA ARG A 370 -8.52 -4.49 47.71
C ARG A 370 -8.64 -4.07 49.17
N PRO A 371 -9.53 -4.66 49.99
CA PRO A 371 -9.58 -4.36 51.41
C PRO A 371 -8.26 -4.78 52.05
N GLY A 372 -7.66 -3.87 52.83
CA GLY A 372 -6.42 -4.12 53.56
C GLY A 372 -6.53 -5.39 54.39
N ALA A 373 -5.53 -6.26 54.24
CA ALA A 373 -5.35 -7.40 55.13
C ALA A 373 -5.27 -6.86 56.55
N ARG A 374 -6.26 -7.23 57.38
CA ARG A 374 -6.24 -7.01 58.82
C ARG A 374 -4.95 -7.59 59.38
N ALA A 375 -4.09 -6.74 59.93
CA ALA A 375 -3.05 -7.15 60.84
C ALA A 375 -3.72 -7.80 62.07
N ARG A 376 -3.40 -9.06 62.32
CA ARG A 376 -3.60 -9.73 63.61
C ARG A 376 -2.21 -10.01 64.17
N ARG A 377 -1.75 -9.16 65.07
CA ARG A 377 -1.35 -9.45 66.46
C ARG A 377 -0.74 -8.21 67.07
#